data_AF-A0A1V3IZN3-F1
#
_entry.id   AF-A0A1V3IZN3-F1
#
_cell.length_a   1.000
_cell.length_b   1.000
_cell.length_c   1.000
_cell.angle_alpha   90.00
_cell.angle_beta   90.00
_cell.angle_gamma   90.00
#
_symmetry.space_group_name_H-M   'P 1'
#
loop_
_entity.id
_entity.type
_entity.pdbx_description
1 polymer ?
#
loop_
_entity_poly.entity_id
_entity_poly.type
_entity_poly.pdbx_seq_one_letter_code
_entity_poly.pdbx_strand_id
1 'polypeptide(L)' 'MTKENNGWISVEDRLPELDDDGTSESLLLYGSEVFSSHKFRFVGYFNGEEFLTSDSVEMKVTHWHLLPGYPKDED' A
#
# COMPACT_ATOMS: atom_id res chain seq x y z
N MET A 1 12.69 -7.70 -19.28
CA MET A 1 13.30 -7.04 -18.11
C MET A 1 12.30 -7.14 -16.99
N THR A 2 12.49 -8.13 -16.11
CA THR A 2 11.67 -8.29 -14.90
C THR A 2 11.89 -7.05 -14.05
N LYS A 3 10.90 -6.17 -14.02
CA LYS A 3 10.93 -4.93 -13.26
C LYS A 3 10.85 -5.35 -11.80
N GLU A 4 12.01 -5.54 -11.17
CA GLU A 4 12.13 -5.79 -9.73
C GLU A 4 11.58 -4.55 -9.02
N ASN A 5 10.26 -4.56 -8.78
CA ASN A 5 9.57 -3.49 -8.07
C ASN A 5 9.65 -3.71 -6.55
N ASN A 6 10.73 -4.33 -6.06
CA ASN A 6 10.93 -4.66 -4.64
C ASN A 6 9.68 -5.24 -3.95
N GLY A 7 8.95 -6.14 -4.63
CA GLY A 7 7.72 -6.77 -4.14
C GLY A 7 6.43 -5.94 -4.22
N TRP A 8 6.47 -4.71 -4.71
CA TRP A 8 5.29 -3.86 -4.89
C TRP A 8 4.45 -4.32 -6.08
N ILE A 9 3.17 -4.57 -5.83
CA ILE A 9 2.18 -5.04 -6.80
C ILE A 9 1.29 -3.86 -7.19
N SER A 10 1.07 -3.66 -8.48
CA SER A 10 0.14 -2.62 -8.95
C SER A 10 -1.29 -3.04 -8.67
N VAL A 11 -2.13 -2.11 -8.21
CA VAL A 11 -3.58 -2.37 -8.04
C VAL A 11 -4.27 -2.71 -9.36
N GLU A 12 -3.68 -2.31 -10.50
CA GLU A 12 -4.17 -2.68 -11.84
C GLU A 12 -3.77 -4.10 -12.26
N ASP A 13 -2.70 -4.65 -11.66
CA ASP A 13 -2.21 -6.00 -11.95
C ASP A 13 -2.98 -7.04 -11.13
N ARG A 14 -3.06 -6.79 -9.82
CA ARG A 14 -3.80 -7.64 -8.88
C ARG A 14 -4.25 -6.79 -7.70
N LEU A 15 -5.47 -7.01 -7.24
CA LEU A 15 -5.95 -6.48 -5.96
C LEU A 15 -5.48 -7.39 -4.80
N PRO A 16 -5.21 -6.84 -3.62
CA PRO A 16 -4.86 -7.66 -2.47
C PRO A 16 -5.96 -8.67 -2.17
N GLU A 17 -5.55 -9.84 -1.67
CA GLU A 17 -6.51 -10.87 -1.28
C GLU A 17 -7.34 -10.36 -0.09
N LEU A 18 -8.63 -10.61 -0.16
CA LEU A 18 -9.57 -10.31 0.91
C LEU A 18 -9.80 -11.62 1.67
N ASP A 19 -9.78 -11.53 2.99
CA ASP A 19 -10.18 -12.63 3.87
C ASP A 19 -11.71 -12.86 3.80
N ASP A 20 -12.22 -13.89 4.46
CA ASP A 20 -13.64 -14.29 4.38
C ASP A 20 -14.58 -13.20 4.91
N ASP A 21 -14.06 -12.31 5.77
CA ASP A 21 -14.75 -11.13 6.31
C ASP A 21 -14.75 -9.92 5.34
N GLY A 22 -14.09 -10.04 4.19
CA GLY A 22 -13.94 -8.94 3.22
C GLY A 22 -12.86 -7.93 3.58
N THR A 23 -12.02 -8.23 4.58
CA THR A 23 -10.87 -7.43 4.99
C THR A 23 -9.58 -8.00 4.40
N SER A 24 -8.71 -7.18 3.81
CA SER A 24 -7.37 -7.65 3.45
C SER A 24 -6.47 -7.81 4.68
N GLU A 25 -5.43 -8.64 4.58
CA GLU A 25 -4.34 -8.64 5.55
C GLU A 25 -3.71 -7.24 5.69
N SER A 26 -2.82 -7.05 6.67
CA SER A 26 -2.17 -5.76 6.85
C SER A 26 -1.19 -5.47 5.69
N LEU A 27 -1.32 -4.30 5.07
CA LEU A 27 -0.63 -3.92 3.83
C LEU A 27 0.01 -2.54 3.93
N LEU A 28 1.11 -2.38 3.20
CA LEU A 28 1.66 -1.09 2.83
C LEU A 28 1.07 -0.67 1.48
N LEU A 29 0.62 0.57 1.42
CA LEU A 29 0.01 1.15 0.22
C LEU A 29 0.90 2.28 -0.28
N TYR A 30 1.08 2.34 -1.59
CA TYR A 30 1.82 3.40 -2.24
C TYR A 30 0.92 4.06 -3.27
N GLY A 31 0.86 5.38 -3.22
CA GLY A 31 0.16 6.15 -4.23
C GLY A 31 0.92 7.40 -4.61
N SER A 32 0.56 7.90 -5.77
CA SER A 32 1.11 9.15 -6.25
C SER A 32 0.04 9.92 -6.99
N GLU A 33 -0.07 11.20 -6.67
CA GLU A 33 -1.04 12.08 -7.30
C GLU A 33 -0.33 13.35 -7.80
N VAL A 34 -0.82 13.88 -8.92
CA VAL A 34 -0.29 15.11 -9.51
C VAL A 34 -1.32 16.21 -9.30
N PHE A 35 -1.02 17.15 -8.41
CA PHE A 35 -1.88 18.29 -8.12
C PHE A 35 -1.20 19.58 -8.60
N SER A 36 -1.81 20.26 -9.58
CA SER A 36 -1.39 21.59 -10.07
C SER A 36 0.13 21.76 -10.26
N SER A 37 0.77 20.77 -10.90
CA SER A 37 2.22 20.69 -11.19
C SER A 37 3.14 20.12 -10.11
N HIS A 38 2.61 19.71 -8.95
CA HIS A 38 3.39 19.00 -7.93
C HIS A 38 3.00 17.52 -7.88
N LYS A 39 4.00 16.64 -7.92
CA LYS A 39 3.78 15.20 -7.77
C LYS A 39 3.95 14.83 -6.30
N PHE A 40 2.82 14.57 -5.64
CA PHE A 40 2.78 14.04 -4.29
C PHE A 40 2.95 12.53 -4.36
N ARG A 41 3.72 12.00 -3.41
CA ARG A 41 3.88 10.56 -3.19
C ARG A 41 3.60 10.33 -1.73
N PHE A 42 2.86 9.27 -1.44
CA PHE A 42 2.56 8.90 -0.08
C PHE A 42 2.73 7.40 0.10
N VAL A 43 2.98 7.03 1.34
CA VAL A 43 2.92 5.65 1.82
C VAL A 43 1.84 5.61 2.88
N GLY A 44 0.82 4.78 2.66
CA GLY A 44 -0.26 4.53 3.61
C GLY A 44 -0.12 3.14 4.20
N TYR A 45 -0.80 2.93 5.32
CA TYR A 45 -0.88 1.64 5.99
C TYR A 45 -2.34 1.22 6.09
N PHE A 46 -2.61 -0.04 5.76
CA PHE A 46 -3.93 -0.65 5.90
C PHE A 46 -3.80 -1.83 6.84
N ASN A 47 -4.62 -1.91 7.89
CA ASN A 47 -4.58 -3.01 8.86
C ASN A 47 -5.72 -4.02 8.69
N GLY A 48 -6.46 -3.98 7.58
CA GLY A 48 -7.65 -4.80 7.39
C GLY A 48 -8.95 -4.08 7.73
N GLU A 49 -8.91 -3.16 8.70
CA GLU A 49 -10.11 -2.47 9.21
C GLU A 49 -10.13 -0.99 8.81
N GLU A 50 -8.98 -0.32 8.89
CA GLU A 50 -8.83 1.11 8.63
C GLU A 50 -7.64 1.40 7.71
N PHE A 51 -7.85 2.41 6.86
CA PHE A 51 -6.82 2.98 6.02
C PHE A 51 -6.23 4.21 6.70
N LEU A 52 -4.97 4.11 7.13
CA LEU A 52 -4.25 5.20 7.77
C LEU A 52 -3.35 5.88 6.73
N THR A 53 -3.71 7.12 6.36
CA THR A 53 -2.84 8.04 5.61
C THR A 53 -2.47 9.23 6.47
N SER A 54 -1.30 9.80 6.25
CA SER A 54 -0.85 11.01 6.97
C SER A 54 -1.63 12.27 6.60
N ASP A 55 -2.45 12.26 5.54
CA ASP A 55 -3.14 13.45 5.06
C ASP A 55 -4.52 13.07 4.50
N SER A 56 -5.58 13.79 4.90
CA SER A 56 -6.99 13.58 4.50
C SER A 56 -7.30 13.96 3.05
N VAL A 57 -6.31 13.91 2.17
CA VAL A 57 -6.51 14.08 0.73
C VAL A 57 -6.96 12.73 0.18
N GLU A 58 -7.87 12.74 -0.79
CA GLU A 58 -8.30 11.55 -1.55
C GLU A 58 -7.13 11.00 -2.37
N MET A 59 -6.12 10.44 -1.71
CA MET A 59 -4.89 10.07 -2.37
C MET A 59 -5.08 8.75 -3.13
N LYS A 60 -4.91 8.79 -4.45
CA LYS A 60 -5.04 7.59 -5.30
C LYS A 60 -3.93 6.57 -5.02
N VAL A 61 -4.31 5.44 -4.44
CA VAL A 61 -3.45 4.25 -4.30
C VAL A 61 -3.17 3.67 -5.68
N THR A 62 -1.90 3.36 -5.93
CA THR A 62 -1.44 2.79 -7.22
C THR A 62 -0.78 1.43 -7.06
N HIS A 63 -0.14 1.18 -5.93
CA HIS A 63 0.56 -0.06 -5.65
C HIS A 63 0.34 -0.45 -4.19
N TRP A 64 0.48 -1.74 -3.90
CA TRP A 64 0.42 -2.30 -2.56
C TRP A 64 1.56 -3.31 -2.36
N HIS A 65 1.89 -3.57 -1.11
CA HIS A 65 2.90 -4.53 -0.71
C HIS A 65 2.49 -5.15 0.63
N LEU A 66 2.72 -6.45 0.82
CA LEU A 66 2.55 -7.09 2.13
C LEU A 66 3.48 -6.42 3.16
N LEU A 67 3.08 -6.30 4.42
CA LEU A 67 4.05 -5.83 5.40
C LEU A 67 5.26 -6.76 5.43
N PRO A 68 6.48 -6.21 5.53
CA PRO A 68 7.60 -7.04 5.94
C PRO A 68 7.21 -7.69 7.28
N GLY A 69 7.54 -8.97 7.43
CA GLY A 69 7.35 -9.66 8.70
C GLY A 69 8.00 -8.86 9.84
N TYR A 70 7.47 -9.02 11.04
CA TYR A 70 8.01 -8.37 12.23
C TYR A 70 9.54 -8.45 12.22
N PRO A 71 10.24 -7.33 12.45
CA PRO A 71 11.66 -7.41 12.65
C PRO A 71 11.88 -8.42 13.78
N LYS A 72 12.80 -9.36 13.54
CA LYS A 72 13.23 -10.29 14.59
C LYS A 72 14.08 -9.48 15.57
N ASP A 73 13.44 -8.66 16.40
CA ASP A 73 14.03 -8.15 17.62
C ASP A 73 13.83 -9.26 18.66
N GLU A 74 14.78 -10.21 18.65
CA GLU A 74 15.91 -10.31 19.58
C GLU A 74 15.42 -10.88 20.93
N ASP A 75 15.70 -12.17 21.14
CA ASP A 75 15.47 -12.89 22.41
C ASP A 75 16.06 -12.14 23.61
#